data_AF-A0A842TKU0-F1
#
_entry.id   AF-A0A842TKU0-F1
#
_cell.length_a   1.000
_cell.length_b   1.000
_cell.length_c   1.000
_cell.angle_alpha   90.00
_cell.angle_beta   90.00
_cell.angle_gamma   90.00
#
_symmetry.space_group_name_H-M   'P 1'
#
loop_
_entity.id
_entity.type
_entity.pdbx_description
1 polymer ?
#
loop_
_entity_poly.entity_id
_entity_poly.type
_entity_poly.pdbx_seq_one_letter_code
_entity_poly.pdbx_strand_id
1 'polypeptide(L)'
;MGNLLSTLEKRIKESNEKFIDLQQKAENKLFEQLNGIISKNDEIEEFQTQLKKLKDIGRKLMDDGDFTQALTLFKETSDFLLEEGRKREAVYFSLQFNKLRGLLIERKEKIDELREARSKNNQIEILRLFPTIINLSKQLKDDEAVNRYESEFIDFKENININRKNLLAERIKLAKKAIILEKQGLFKDAAILYQKAEKISSVLSIMGYENDSNITKFKKKKEDCRKKSNYSAP
;
A
#
# COMPACT_ATOMS: atom_id res chain seq x y z
N MET A 1 12.34 82.64 -38.25
CA MET A 1 11.48 81.49 -37.93
C MET A 1 11.91 80.15 -38.56
N GLY A 2 12.77 80.11 -39.60
CA GLY A 2 13.14 78.85 -40.30
C GLY A 2 14.12 77.88 -39.62
N ASN A 3 14.86 78.28 -38.57
CA ASN A 3 15.86 77.41 -37.91
C ASN A 3 15.30 76.58 -36.73
N LEU A 4 14.15 76.98 -36.18
CA LEU A 4 13.51 76.28 -35.06
C LEU A 4 12.70 75.07 -35.55
N LEU A 5 11.99 75.23 -36.67
CA LEU A 5 11.19 74.18 -37.31
C LEU A 5 12.05 72.99 -37.78
N SER A 6 13.16 73.25 -38.48
CA SER A 6 14.07 72.19 -38.96
C SER A 6 14.75 71.42 -37.81
N THR A 7 15.08 72.11 -36.72
CA THR A 7 15.65 71.48 -35.52
C THR A 7 14.63 70.62 -34.79
N LEU A 8 13.36 71.07 -34.74
CA LEU A 8 12.24 70.31 -34.17
C LEU A 8 11.93 69.07 -35.00
N GLU A 9 11.87 69.18 -36.33
CA GLU A 9 11.63 68.04 -37.24
C GLU A 9 12.72 66.97 -37.10
N LYS A 10 14.00 67.39 -37.02
CA LYS A 10 15.12 66.46 -36.81
C LYS A 10 15.02 65.74 -35.46
N ARG A 11 14.67 66.44 -34.38
CA ARG A 11 14.48 65.82 -33.05
C ARG A 11 13.29 64.87 -33.01
N ILE A 12 12.18 65.22 -33.68
CA ILE A 12 11.01 64.35 -33.78
C ILE A 12 11.38 63.07 -34.56
N LYS A 13 12.12 63.20 -35.66
CA LYS A 13 12.58 62.05 -36.44
C LYS A 13 13.52 61.14 -35.64
N GLU A 14 14.53 61.71 -34.99
CA GLU A 14 15.47 60.95 -34.13
C GLU A 14 14.76 60.32 -32.92
N SER A 15 13.76 61.00 -32.34
CA SER A 15 12.94 60.46 -31.26
C SER A 15 12.06 59.30 -31.73
N ASN A 16 11.47 59.40 -32.93
CA ASN A 16 10.66 58.34 -33.52
C ASN A 16 11.52 57.12 -33.90
N GLU A 17 12.71 57.32 -34.45
CA GLU A 17 13.66 56.24 -34.76
C GLU A 17 14.12 55.52 -33.47
N LYS A 18 14.41 56.26 -32.39
CA LYS A 18 14.71 55.67 -31.08
C LYS A 18 13.52 54.94 -30.47
N PHE A 19 12.31 55.46 -30.63
CA PHE A 19 11.09 54.82 -30.15
C PHE A 19 10.85 53.48 -30.86
N ILE A 20 11.03 53.44 -32.18
CA ILE A 20 10.91 52.22 -32.99
C ILE A 20 11.97 51.18 -32.59
N ASP A 21 13.23 51.58 -32.42
CA ASP A 21 14.31 50.68 -31.97
C ASP A 21 14.04 50.11 -30.56
N LEU A 22 13.55 50.93 -29.64
CA LEU A 22 13.17 50.49 -28.29
C LEU A 22 11.97 49.54 -28.31
N GLN A 23 10.97 49.80 -29.14
CA GLN A 23 9.81 48.93 -29.30
C GLN A 23 10.24 47.57 -29.86
N GLN A 24 11.07 47.56 -30.90
CA GLN A 24 11.55 46.32 -31.53
C GLN A 24 12.43 45.49 -30.59
N LYS A 25 13.27 46.13 -29.75
CA LYS A 25 14.02 45.44 -28.69
C LYS A 25 13.13 44.84 -27.61
N ALA A 26 12.06 45.55 -27.22
CA ALA A 26 11.10 45.04 -26.25
C ALA A 26 10.32 43.84 -26.79
N GLU A 27 9.89 43.88 -28.05
CA GLU A 27 9.20 42.79 -28.74
C GLU A 27 10.07 41.54 -28.86
N ASN A 28 11.34 41.69 -29.26
CA ASN A 28 12.28 40.57 -29.32
C ASN A 28 12.51 39.92 -27.95
N LYS A 29 12.65 40.72 -26.89
CA LYS A 29 12.82 40.20 -25.52
C LYS A 29 11.57 39.49 -25.02
N LEU A 30 10.38 40.00 -25.34
CA LEU A 30 9.10 39.34 -25.04
C LEU A 30 8.96 38.03 -25.82
N PHE A 31 9.37 37.99 -27.09
CA PHE A 31 9.33 36.80 -27.92
C PHE A 31 10.28 35.70 -27.40
N GLU A 32 11.50 36.05 -27.01
CA GLU A 32 12.45 35.12 -26.36
C GLU A 32 11.89 34.57 -25.03
N GLN A 33 11.28 35.43 -24.21
CA GLN A 33 10.66 35.01 -22.96
C GLN A 33 9.45 34.09 -23.19
N LEU A 34 8.60 34.41 -24.18
CA LEU A 34 7.44 33.60 -24.55
C LEU A 34 7.87 32.24 -25.12
N ASN A 35 8.86 32.20 -26.01
CA ASN A 35 9.41 30.94 -26.52
C ASN A 35 10.04 30.09 -25.41
N GLY A 36 10.73 30.73 -24.45
CA GLY A 36 11.24 30.03 -23.27
C GLY A 36 10.15 29.49 -22.33
N ILE A 37 8.97 30.11 -22.29
CA ILE A 37 7.81 29.60 -21.53
C ILE A 37 7.13 28.46 -22.28
N ILE A 38 6.93 28.59 -23.59
CA ILE A 38 6.31 27.56 -24.44
C ILE A 38 7.16 26.29 -24.44
N SER A 39 8.48 26.40 -24.65
CA SER A 39 9.41 25.26 -24.58
C SER A 39 9.37 24.54 -23.23
N LYS A 40 9.24 25.28 -22.12
CA LYS A 40 9.11 24.69 -20.78
C LYS A 40 7.77 23.99 -20.57
N ASN A 41 6.70 24.48 -21.19
CA ASN A 41 5.40 23.83 -21.10
C ASN A 41 5.40 22.49 -21.85
N ASP A 42 6.02 22.43 -23.04
CA ASP A 42 6.16 21.19 -23.81
C ASP A 42 6.96 20.13 -23.04
N GLU A 43 8.06 20.53 -22.39
CA GLU A 43 8.87 19.64 -21.53
C GLU A 43 8.09 19.12 -20.31
N ILE A 44 7.20 19.94 -19.72
CA ILE A 44 6.36 19.52 -18.60
C ILE A 44 5.31 18.51 -19.06
N GLU A 45 4.65 18.74 -20.19
CA GLU A 45 3.65 17.81 -20.74
C GLU A 45 4.26 16.46 -21.13
N GLU A 46 5.43 16.48 -21.77
CA GLU A 46 6.17 15.28 -22.11
C GLU A 46 6.54 14.49 -20.85
N PHE A 47 7.07 15.17 -19.83
CA PHE A 47 7.41 14.53 -18.56
C PHE A 47 6.20 13.90 -17.86
N GLN A 48 5.05 14.60 -17.81
CA GLN A 48 3.83 14.04 -17.24
C GLN A 48 3.34 12.81 -18.01
N THR A 49 3.49 12.83 -19.34
CA THR A 49 3.20 11.68 -20.20
C THR A 49 4.11 10.49 -19.89
N GLN A 50 5.42 10.71 -19.71
CA GLN A 50 6.37 9.67 -19.32
C GLN A 50 6.07 9.10 -17.94
N LEU A 51 5.74 9.96 -16.95
CA LEU A 51 5.31 9.51 -15.63
C LEU A 51 4.07 8.63 -15.67
N LYS A 52 3.10 8.98 -16.52
CA LYS A 52 1.90 8.16 -16.72
C LYS A 52 2.28 6.78 -17.28
N LYS A 53 3.15 6.73 -18.29
CA LYS A 53 3.65 5.46 -18.84
C LYS A 53 4.32 4.59 -17.77
N LEU A 54 5.16 5.16 -16.91
CA LEU A 54 5.80 4.42 -15.81
C LEU A 54 4.78 3.85 -14.81
N LYS A 55 3.72 4.60 -14.49
CA LYS A 55 2.61 4.12 -13.65
C LYS A 55 1.87 2.95 -14.31
N ASP A 56 1.61 3.06 -15.60
CA ASP A 56 0.89 2.03 -16.36
C ASP A 56 1.73 0.75 -16.52
N ILE A 57 3.03 0.88 -16.79
CA ILE A 57 3.97 -0.26 -16.82
C ILE A 57 4.03 -0.93 -15.46
N GLY A 58 4.18 -0.17 -14.37
CA GLY A 58 4.22 -0.75 -13.02
C GLY A 58 2.93 -1.47 -12.65
N ARG A 59 1.77 -0.96 -13.07
CA ARG A 59 0.49 -1.65 -12.90
C ARG A 59 0.45 -2.94 -13.72
N LYS A 60 0.85 -2.89 -14.99
CA LYS A 60 0.88 -4.06 -15.86
C LYS A 60 1.78 -5.16 -15.29
N LEU A 61 2.98 -4.81 -14.81
CA LEU A 61 3.88 -5.76 -14.15
C LEU A 61 3.24 -6.40 -12.92
N MET A 62 2.44 -5.65 -12.15
CA MET A 62 1.69 -6.25 -11.03
C MET A 62 0.57 -7.18 -11.50
N ASP A 63 -0.19 -6.77 -12.52
CA ASP A 63 -1.28 -7.57 -13.08
C ASP A 63 -0.75 -8.86 -13.76
N ASP A 64 0.46 -8.81 -14.34
CA ASP A 64 1.17 -9.95 -14.93
C ASP A 64 1.88 -10.83 -13.86
N GLY A 65 1.87 -10.44 -12.58
CA GLY A 65 2.52 -11.18 -11.49
C GLY A 65 4.04 -10.96 -11.35
N ASP A 66 4.63 -10.09 -12.18
CA ASP A 66 6.05 -9.73 -12.21
C ASP A 66 6.44 -8.74 -11.09
N PHE A 67 6.14 -9.11 -9.84
CA PHE A 67 6.30 -8.21 -8.69
C PHE A 67 7.74 -7.75 -8.44
N THR A 68 8.74 -8.57 -8.77
CA THR A 68 10.16 -8.18 -8.66
C THR A 68 10.48 -7.02 -9.60
N GLN A 69 10.03 -7.09 -10.85
CA GLN A 69 10.24 -6.01 -11.81
C GLN A 69 9.45 -4.76 -11.42
N ALA A 70 8.22 -4.91 -10.93
CA ALA A 70 7.43 -3.79 -10.43
C ALA A 70 8.12 -3.08 -9.24
N LEU A 71 8.70 -3.83 -8.31
CA LEU A 71 9.47 -3.26 -7.19
C LEU A 71 10.70 -2.49 -7.68
N THR A 72 11.48 -3.07 -8.60
CA THR A 72 12.65 -2.39 -9.19
C THR A 72 12.24 -1.09 -9.86
N LEU A 73 11.21 -1.14 -10.73
CA LEU A 73 10.69 0.04 -11.42
C LEU A 73 10.27 1.15 -10.45
N PHE A 74 9.48 0.82 -9.41
CA PHE A 74 9.02 1.81 -8.44
C PHE A 74 10.17 2.41 -7.63
N LYS A 75 11.18 1.59 -7.28
CA LYS A 75 12.34 2.06 -6.53
C LYS A 75 13.21 2.99 -7.38
N GLU A 76 13.60 2.54 -8.57
CA GLU A 76 14.45 3.31 -9.48
C GLU A 76 13.77 4.61 -9.93
N THR A 77 12.47 4.56 -10.24
CA THR A 77 11.71 5.77 -10.61
C THR A 77 11.64 6.75 -9.44
N SER A 78 11.44 6.27 -8.20
CA SER A 78 11.45 7.13 -7.02
C SER A 78 12.81 7.78 -6.80
N ASP A 79 13.91 7.04 -6.97
CA ASP A 79 15.26 7.53 -6.72
C ASP A 79 15.65 8.58 -7.77
N PHE A 80 15.39 8.30 -9.06
CA PHE A 80 15.57 9.26 -10.15
C PHE A 80 14.79 10.56 -9.91
N LEU A 81 13.51 10.48 -9.51
CA LEU A 81 12.71 11.66 -9.22
C LEU A 81 13.22 12.48 -8.03
N LEU A 82 13.87 11.83 -7.05
CA LEU A 82 14.51 12.56 -5.94
C LEU A 82 15.76 13.29 -6.39
N GLU A 83 16.58 12.66 -7.24
CA GLU A 83 17.77 13.27 -7.85
C GLU A 83 17.40 14.51 -8.68
N GLU A 84 16.30 14.44 -9.42
CA GLU A 84 15.74 15.57 -10.19
C GLU A 84 14.96 16.59 -9.34
N GLY A 85 14.94 16.46 -8.02
CA GLY A 85 14.24 17.37 -7.10
C GLY A 85 12.70 17.29 -7.15
N ARG A 86 12.13 16.33 -7.87
CA ARG A 86 10.68 16.05 -8.03
C ARG A 86 10.11 15.27 -6.84
N LYS A 87 10.19 15.87 -5.65
CA LYS A 87 9.86 15.21 -4.37
C LYS A 87 8.41 14.69 -4.30
N ARG A 88 7.45 15.41 -4.87
CA ARG A 88 6.02 15.03 -4.77
C ARG A 88 5.74 13.76 -5.57
N GLU A 89 6.29 13.66 -6.77
CA GLU A 89 6.14 12.51 -7.65
C GLU A 89 6.91 11.30 -7.12
N ALA A 90 8.12 11.52 -6.58
CA ALA A 90 8.89 10.46 -5.92
C ALA A 90 8.11 9.79 -4.77
N VAL A 91 7.39 10.58 -3.95
CA VAL A 91 6.57 10.05 -2.84
C VAL A 91 5.54 9.04 -3.35
N TYR A 92 4.92 9.26 -4.51
CA TYR A 92 3.97 8.30 -5.08
C TYR A 92 4.62 6.93 -5.32
N PHE A 93 5.77 6.90 -6.02
CA PHE A 93 6.46 5.65 -6.35
C PHE A 93 7.03 4.96 -5.11
N SER A 94 7.55 5.73 -4.16
CA SER A 94 7.99 5.22 -2.86
C SER A 94 6.84 4.56 -2.07
N LEU A 95 5.65 5.15 -2.08
CA LEU A 95 4.47 4.55 -1.46
C LEU A 95 4.04 3.25 -2.13
N GLN A 96 4.06 3.19 -3.47
CA GLN A 96 3.75 1.94 -4.19
C GLN A 96 4.78 0.86 -3.89
N PHE A 97 6.07 1.19 -3.91
CA PHE A 97 7.15 0.29 -3.53
C PHE A 97 6.96 -0.29 -2.13
N ASN A 98 6.77 0.57 -1.13
CA ASN A 98 6.63 0.13 0.27
C ASN A 98 5.38 -0.72 0.47
N LYS A 99 4.26 -0.35 -0.15
CA LYS A 99 3.02 -1.12 -0.10
C LYS A 99 3.21 -2.51 -0.71
N LEU A 100 3.75 -2.59 -1.93
CA LEU A 100 3.98 -3.85 -2.62
C LEU A 100 4.96 -4.74 -1.83
N ARG A 101 6.07 -4.17 -1.37
CA ARG A 101 7.07 -4.88 -0.56
C ARG A 101 6.47 -5.45 0.73
N GLY A 102 5.68 -4.65 1.45
CA GLY A 102 5.03 -5.09 2.68
C GLY A 102 4.10 -6.27 2.45
N LEU A 103 3.26 -6.21 1.41
CA LEU A 103 2.35 -7.30 1.05
C LEU A 103 3.08 -8.58 0.65
N LEU A 104 4.18 -8.48 -0.11
CA LEU A 104 4.97 -9.65 -0.50
C LEU A 104 5.66 -10.32 0.69
N ILE A 105 6.22 -9.52 1.60
CA ILE A 105 6.84 -10.03 2.83
C ILE A 105 5.80 -10.76 3.67
N GLU A 106 4.66 -10.10 3.94
CA GLU A 106 3.59 -10.69 4.75
C GLU A 106 3.06 -11.99 4.10
N ARG A 107 2.84 -11.99 2.78
CA ARG A 107 2.40 -13.20 2.07
C ARG A 107 3.40 -14.33 2.20
N LYS A 108 4.70 -14.04 2.04
CA LYS A 108 5.77 -15.02 2.19
C LYS A 108 5.78 -15.63 3.60
N GLU A 109 5.72 -14.79 4.63
CA GLU A 109 5.65 -15.23 6.02
C GLU A 109 4.45 -16.16 6.25
N LYS A 110 3.27 -15.83 5.72
CA LYS A 110 2.09 -16.69 5.85
C LYS A 110 2.19 -18.00 5.09
N ILE A 111 2.83 -18.01 3.93
CA ILE A 111 3.13 -19.25 3.19
C ILE A 111 4.10 -20.12 3.98
N ASP A 112 5.13 -19.54 4.61
CA ASP A 112 6.08 -20.27 5.43
C ASP A 112 5.41 -20.83 6.71
N GLU A 113 4.55 -20.06 7.37
CA GLU A 113 3.69 -20.54 8.46
C GLU A 113 2.78 -21.71 7.99
N LEU A 114 2.25 -21.65 6.76
CA LEU A 114 1.42 -22.70 6.19
C LEU A 114 2.22 -23.99 5.96
N ARG A 115 3.44 -23.87 5.45
CA ARG A 115 4.36 -25.01 5.26
C ARG A 115 4.71 -25.67 6.60
N GLU A 116 5.02 -24.87 7.61
CA GLU A 116 5.29 -25.38 8.96
C GLU A 116 4.05 -26.05 9.58
N ALA A 117 2.87 -25.47 9.38
CA ALA A 117 1.63 -26.09 9.84
C ALA A 117 1.36 -27.42 9.14
N ARG A 118 1.65 -27.53 7.83
CA ARG A 118 1.56 -28.79 7.07
C ARG A 118 2.54 -29.84 7.59
N SER A 119 3.81 -29.49 7.84
CA SER A 119 4.81 -30.44 8.34
C SER A 119 4.46 -30.99 9.74
N LYS A 120 3.78 -30.19 10.56
CA LYS A 120 3.29 -30.58 11.88
C LYS A 120 1.91 -31.22 11.88
N ASN A 121 1.29 -31.40 10.71
CA ASN A 121 -0.11 -31.82 10.56
C ASN A 121 -1.09 -30.99 11.42
N ASN A 122 -0.81 -29.70 11.58
CA ASN A 122 -1.63 -28.78 12.38
C ASN A 122 -2.79 -28.24 11.55
N GLN A 123 -3.82 -29.08 11.41
CA GLN A 123 -5.02 -28.81 10.61
C GLN A 123 -5.74 -27.49 10.96
N ILE A 124 -5.75 -27.11 12.24
CA ILE A 124 -6.35 -25.85 12.72
C ILE A 124 -5.63 -24.64 12.14
N GLU A 125 -4.29 -24.64 12.19
CA GLU A 125 -3.52 -23.50 11.70
C GLU A 125 -3.56 -23.43 10.17
N ILE A 126 -3.54 -24.58 9.48
CA ILE A 126 -3.71 -24.64 8.02
C ILE A 126 -5.02 -23.97 7.58
N LEU A 127 -6.16 -24.35 8.18
CA LEU A 127 -7.47 -23.74 7.85
C LEU A 127 -7.48 -22.23 8.05
N ARG A 128 -6.79 -21.75 9.09
CA ARG A 128 -6.76 -20.33 9.44
C ARG A 128 -5.88 -19.50 8.50
N LEU A 129 -4.81 -20.09 7.97
CA LEU A 129 -3.85 -19.40 7.12
C LEU A 129 -4.35 -19.20 5.69
N PHE A 130 -5.10 -20.16 5.13
CA PHE A 130 -5.60 -20.07 3.75
C PHE A 130 -6.37 -18.77 3.45
N PRO A 131 -7.42 -18.37 4.21
CA PRO A 131 -8.12 -17.11 3.95
C PRO A 131 -7.22 -15.87 4.00
N THR A 132 -6.19 -15.90 4.85
CA THR A 132 -5.23 -14.81 4.99
C THR A 132 -4.34 -14.71 3.74
N ILE A 133 -3.80 -15.84 3.27
CA ILE A 133 -2.96 -15.90 2.06
C ILE A 133 -3.78 -15.53 0.81
N ILE A 134 -5.02 -16.01 0.70
CA ILE A 134 -5.94 -15.66 -0.39
C ILE A 134 -6.19 -14.15 -0.39
N ASN A 135 -6.51 -13.55 0.76
CA ASN A 135 -6.73 -12.11 0.86
C ASN A 135 -5.48 -11.29 0.49
N LEU A 136 -4.29 -11.70 0.94
CA LEU A 136 -3.04 -11.05 0.55
C LEU A 136 -2.79 -11.15 -0.96
N SER A 137 -3.12 -12.30 -1.57
CA SER A 137 -3.01 -12.49 -3.02
C SER A 137 -4.01 -11.61 -3.78
N LYS A 138 -5.24 -11.43 -3.28
CA LYS A 138 -6.22 -10.47 -3.82
C LYS A 138 -5.74 -9.02 -3.73
N GLN A 139 -5.10 -8.63 -2.62
CA GLN A 139 -4.53 -7.29 -2.46
C GLN A 139 -3.35 -7.04 -3.40
N LEU A 140 -2.60 -8.09 -3.74
CA LEU A 140 -1.54 -8.07 -4.75
C LEU A 140 -2.08 -8.13 -6.19
N LYS A 141 -3.38 -8.44 -6.36
CA LYS A 141 -4.02 -8.75 -7.65
C LYS A 141 -3.39 -9.94 -8.39
N ASP A 142 -2.89 -10.90 -7.62
CA ASP A 142 -2.31 -12.14 -8.14
C ASP A 142 -3.43 -13.18 -8.33
N ASP A 143 -4.18 -13.07 -9.42
CA ASP A 143 -5.35 -13.90 -9.68
C ASP A 143 -4.99 -15.39 -9.81
N GLU A 144 -3.81 -15.71 -10.35
CA GLU A 144 -3.30 -17.08 -10.41
C GLU A 144 -3.11 -17.66 -9.00
N ALA A 145 -2.42 -16.92 -8.11
CA ALA A 145 -2.25 -17.35 -6.74
C ALA A 145 -3.58 -17.45 -5.98
N VAL A 146 -4.52 -16.52 -6.23
CA VAL A 146 -5.88 -16.60 -5.64
C VAL A 146 -6.55 -17.90 -6.03
N ASN A 147 -6.64 -18.21 -7.33
CA ASN A 147 -7.30 -19.42 -7.83
C ASN A 147 -6.64 -20.69 -7.29
N ARG A 148 -5.31 -20.73 -7.26
CA ARG A 148 -4.55 -21.85 -6.70
C ARG A 148 -4.88 -22.06 -5.22
N TYR A 149 -4.78 -21.02 -4.40
CA TYR A 149 -5.00 -21.15 -2.96
C TYR A 149 -6.47 -21.36 -2.59
N GLU A 150 -7.42 -20.82 -3.37
CA GLU A 150 -8.84 -21.11 -3.20
C GLU A 150 -9.14 -22.59 -3.50
N SER A 151 -8.58 -23.14 -4.59
CA SER A 151 -8.72 -24.56 -4.93
C SER A 151 -8.12 -25.47 -3.86
N GLU A 152 -6.86 -25.21 -3.47
CA GLU A 152 -6.19 -25.95 -2.38
C GLU A 152 -6.97 -25.87 -1.06
N PHE A 153 -7.59 -24.73 -0.77
CA PHE A 153 -8.38 -24.54 0.44
C PHE A 153 -9.68 -25.34 0.42
N ILE A 154 -10.38 -25.38 -0.71
CA ILE A 154 -11.59 -26.20 -0.89
C ILE A 154 -11.24 -27.68 -0.70
N ASP A 155 -10.23 -28.17 -1.42
CA ASP A 155 -9.78 -29.56 -1.32
C ASP A 155 -9.40 -29.92 0.12
N PHE A 156 -8.65 -29.05 0.79
CA PHE A 156 -8.26 -29.27 2.18
C PHE A 156 -9.48 -29.29 3.12
N LYS A 157 -10.44 -28.38 2.92
CA LYS A 157 -11.64 -28.27 3.74
C LYS A 157 -12.59 -29.46 3.55
N GLU A 158 -12.61 -30.09 2.39
CA GLU A 158 -13.41 -31.31 2.15
C GLU A 158 -12.79 -32.56 2.79
N ASN A 159 -11.46 -32.63 2.84
CA ASN A 159 -10.73 -33.79 3.35
C ASN A 159 -10.38 -33.71 4.85
N ILE A 160 -10.66 -32.59 5.51
CA ILE A 160 -10.28 -32.37 6.89
C ILE A 160 -11.18 -33.13 7.87
N ASN A 161 -10.57 -33.98 8.70
CA ASN A 161 -11.27 -34.68 9.77
C ASN A 161 -11.17 -33.92 11.10
N ILE A 162 -11.84 -32.76 11.19
CA ILE A 162 -11.96 -32.03 12.45
C ILE A 162 -13.31 -32.31 13.12
N ASN A 163 -13.25 -32.86 14.34
CA ASN A 163 -14.42 -33.03 15.18
C ASN A 163 -14.89 -31.69 15.78
N ARG A 164 -16.02 -31.19 15.26
CA ARG A 164 -16.71 -29.96 15.74
C ARG A 164 -16.94 -29.95 17.26
N LYS A 165 -17.41 -31.06 17.85
CA LYS A 165 -17.74 -31.11 19.29
C LYS A 165 -16.48 -30.89 20.13
N ASN A 166 -15.35 -31.46 19.71
CA ASN A 166 -14.08 -31.31 20.40
C ASN A 166 -13.57 -29.86 20.33
N LEU A 167 -13.64 -29.22 19.15
CA LEU A 167 -13.27 -27.80 19.02
C LEU A 167 -14.13 -26.89 19.88
N LEU A 168 -15.44 -27.08 19.89
CA LEU A 168 -16.36 -26.30 20.71
C LEU A 168 -16.04 -26.46 22.21
N ALA A 169 -15.83 -27.70 22.66
CA ALA A 169 -15.47 -27.99 24.04
C ALA A 169 -14.14 -27.33 24.44
N GLU A 170 -13.11 -27.46 23.61
CA GLU A 170 -11.79 -26.87 23.88
C GLU A 170 -11.86 -25.33 23.89
N ARG A 171 -12.55 -24.71 22.94
CA ARG A 171 -12.78 -23.26 22.92
C ARG A 171 -13.47 -22.78 24.21
N ILE A 172 -14.52 -23.48 24.65
CA ILE A 172 -15.24 -23.14 25.89
C ILE A 172 -14.32 -23.29 27.11
N LYS A 173 -13.53 -24.37 27.16
CA LYS A 173 -12.56 -24.61 28.23
C LYS A 173 -11.50 -23.50 28.30
N LEU A 174 -10.91 -23.13 27.17
CA LEU A 174 -9.95 -22.03 27.08
C LEU A 174 -10.55 -20.70 27.53
N ALA A 175 -11.77 -20.38 27.08
CA ALA A 175 -12.46 -19.16 27.47
C ALA A 175 -12.75 -19.11 28.98
N LYS A 176 -13.21 -20.21 29.58
CA LYS A 176 -13.43 -20.30 31.03
C LYS A 176 -12.13 -20.10 31.80
N LYS A 177 -11.04 -20.76 31.38
CA LYS A 177 -9.73 -20.60 32.01
C LYS A 177 -9.19 -19.18 31.89
N ALA A 178 -9.36 -18.53 30.73
CA ALA A 178 -8.99 -17.13 30.52
C ALA A 178 -9.73 -16.18 31.47
N ILE A 179 -11.03 -16.39 31.69
CA ILE A 179 -11.84 -15.60 32.64
C ILE A 179 -11.31 -15.75 34.08
N ILE A 180 -10.92 -16.96 34.48
CA ILE A 180 -10.35 -17.21 35.81
C ILE A 180 -9.03 -16.44 35.98
N LEU A 181 -8.12 -16.55 35.01
CA LEU A 181 -6.84 -15.83 35.03
C LEU A 181 -7.03 -14.31 35.01
N GLU A 182 -7.98 -13.81 34.23
CA GLU A 182 -8.34 -12.39 34.19
C GLU A 182 -8.81 -11.89 35.57
N LYS A 183 -9.65 -12.66 36.26
CA LYS A 183 -10.11 -12.34 37.63
C LYS A 183 -8.97 -12.40 38.66
N GLN A 184 -7.94 -13.20 38.41
CA GLN A 184 -6.74 -13.29 39.24
C GLN A 184 -5.68 -12.22 38.92
N GLY A 185 -5.95 -11.32 37.95
CA GLY A 185 -4.99 -10.30 37.53
C GLY A 185 -3.88 -10.81 36.60
N LEU A 186 -3.90 -12.09 36.20
CA LEU A 186 -2.92 -12.71 35.31
C LEU A 186 -3.24 -12.40 33.83
N PHE A 187 -3.20 -11.12 33.48
CA PHE A 187 -3.71 -10.62 32.19
C PHE A 187 -2.92 -11.11 30.98
N LYS A 188 -1.59 -11.29 31.11
CA LYS A 188 -0.75 -11.79 30.01
C LYS A 188 -1.15 -13.21 29.59
N ASP A 189 -1.34 -14.10 30.56
CA ASP A 189 -1.75 -15.47 30.31
C ASP A 189 -3.21 -15.57 29.86
N ALA A 190 -4.08 -14.74 30.44
CA ALA A 190 -5.47 -14.61 29.97
C ALA A 190 -5.53 -14.20 28.49
N ALA A 191 -4.70 -13.24 28.05
CA ALA A 191 -4.61 -12.82 26.66
C ALA A 191 -4.19 -13.96 25.73
N ILE A 192 -3.22 -14.80 26.14
CA ILE A 192 -2.79 -15.97 25.37
C ILE A 192 -3.94 -16.97 25.22
N LEU A 193 -4.71 -17.23 26.29
CA LEU A 193 -5.85 -18.14 26.22
C LEU A 193 -7.00 -17.59 25.37
N TYR A 194 -7.29 -16.29 25.46
CA TYR A 194 -8.26 -15.65 24.56
C TYR A 194 -7.81 -15.69 23.10
N GLN A 195 -6.51 -15.54 22.81
CA GLN A 195 -5.97 -15.71 21.47
C GLN A 195 -6.16 -17.14 20.95
N LYS A 196 -5.95 -18.17 21.79
CA LYS A 196 -6.22 -19.57 21.41
C LYS A 196 -7.72 -19.82 21.16
N ALA A 197 -8.59 -19.28 22.01
CA ALA A 197 -10.04 -19.38 21.83
C ALA A 197 -10.53 -18.65 20.56
N GLU A 198 -9.96 -17.48 20.26
CA GLU A 198 -10.18 -16.73 19.01
C GLU A 198 -9.79 -17.57 17.80
N LYS A 199 -8.61 -18.19 17.79
CA LYS A 199 -8.16 -19.06 16.69
C LYS A 199 -9.12 -20.22 16.44
N ILE A 200 -9.59 -20.91 17.49
CA ILE A 200 -10.57 -21.99 17.33
C ILE A 200 -11.91 -21.44 16.81
N SER A 201 -12.31 -20.26 17.28
CA SER A 201 -13.53 -19.59 16.81
C SER A 201 -13.47 -19.27 15.32
N SER A 202 -12.32 -18.80 14.83
CA SER A 202 -12.09 -18.58 13.40
C SER A 202 -12.26 -19.87 12.59
N VAL A 203 -11.72 -21.00 13.07
CA VAL A 203 -11.91 -22.30 12.39
C VAL A 203 -13.38 -22.69 12.36
N LEU A 204 -14.09 -22.59 13.49
CA LEU A 204 -15.51 -22.92 13.56
C LEU A 204 -16.34 -22.04 12.63
N SER A 205 -16.02 -20.75 12.48
CA SER A 205 -16.67 -19.83 11.54
C SER A 205 -16.39 -20.23 10.09
N ILE A 206 -15.12 -20.50 9.74
CA ILE A 206 -14.71 -20.97 8.41
C ILE A 206 -15.45 -22.26 8.00
N MET A 207 -15.69 -23.16 8.96
CA MET A 207 -16.43 -24.40 8.75
C MET A 207 -17.96 -24.21 8.74
N GLY A 208 -18.47 -23.00 8.98
CA GLY A 208 -19.90 -22.71 8.99
C GLY A 208 -20.63 -23.12 10.28
N TYR A 209 -19.90 -23.35 11.37
CA TYR A 209 -20.48 -23.82 12.64
C TYR A 209 -20.79 -22.70 13.64
N GLU A 210 -20.23 -21.51 13.45
CA GLU A 210 -20.56 -20.32 14.23
C GLU A 210 -20.41 -19.05 13.38
N ASN A 211 -20.86 -17.92 13.91
CA ASN A 211 -20.67 -16.61 13.29
C ASN A 211 -19.48 -15.85 13.91
N ASP A 212 -19.06 -14.78 13.25
CA ASP A 212 -17.88 -13.99 13.65
C ASP A 212 -18.04 -13.20 14.96
N SER A 213 -19.21 -13.25 15.59
CA SER A 213 -19.48 -12.58 16.87
C SER A 213 -18.54 -13.10 17.98
N ASN A 214 -18.26 -14.40 18.01
CA ASN A 214 -17.36 -15.00 18.99
C ASN A 214 -15.90 -14.61 18.74
N ILE A 215 -15.48 -14.54 17.47
CA ILE A 215 -14.15 -14.07 17.08
C ILE A 215 -13.94 -12.65 17.60
N THR A 216 -14.88 -11.75 17.29
CA THR A 216 -14.85 -10.35 17.71
C THR A 216 -14.80 -10.21 19.23
N LYS A 217 -15.62 -11.01 19.94
CA LYS A 217 -15.66 -11.04 21.40
C LYS A 217 -14.31 -11.43 22.01
N PHE A 218 -13.69 -12.52 21.53
CA PHE A 218 -12.40 -12.97 22.05
C PHE A 218 -11.26 -12.03 21.67
N LYS A 219 -11.29 -11.45 20.47
CA LYS A 219 -10.33 -10.43 20.03
C LYS A 219 -10.36 -9.21 20.96
N LYS A 220 -11.54 -8.67 21.26
CA LYS A 220 -11.71 -7.55 22.20
C LYS A 220 -11.16 -7.88 23.58
N LYS A 221 -11.53 -9.05 24.13
CA LYS A 221 -11.04 -9.49 25.45
C LYS A 221 -9.51 -9.68 25.50
N LYS A 222 -8.91 -10.23 24.44
CA LYS A 222 -7.46 -10.34 24.28
C LYS A 222 -6.80 -8.96 24.32
N GLU A 223 -7.33 -8.01 23.56
CA GLU A 223 -6.81 -6.63 23.53
C GLU A 223 -6.95 -5.92 24.87
N ASP A 224 -8.10 -6.06 25.55
CA ASP A 224 -8.34 -5.51 26.88
C ASP A 224 -7.33 -6.07 27.90
N CYS A 225 -7.06 -7.38 27.86
CA CYS A 225 -6.05 -8.00 28.74
C CYS A 225 -4.63 -7.50 28.42
N ARG A 226 -4.26 -7.35 27.14
CA ARG A 226 -2.95 -6.80 26.74
C ARG A 226 -2.77 -5.36 27.21
N LYS A 227 -3.80 -4.54 27.12
CA LYS A 227 -3.77 -3.17 27.66
C LYS A 227 -3.54 -3.22 29.17
N LYS A 228 -4.35 -3.98 29.90
CA LYS A 228 -4.22 -4.12 31.36
C LYS A 228 -2.84 -4.65 31.77
N SER A 229 -2.27 -5.62 31.07
CA SER A 229 -0.92 -6.13 31.38
C SER A 229 0.16 -5.05 31.23
N ASN A 230 0.01 -4.13 30.27
CA ASN A 230 0.96 -3.02 30.08
C ASN A 230 0.85 -1.95 31.16
N TYR A 231 -0.30 -1.85 31.84
CA TYR A 231 -0.50 -0.99 33.02
C TYR A 231 -0.27 -1.71 34.36
N SER A 232 0.02 -3.01 34.32
CA SER A 232 0.24 -3.84 35.52
C SER A 232 1.73 -4.15 35.77
N ALA A 233 2.64 -3.53 35.01
CA ALA A 233 4.06 -3.53 35.33
C ALA A 233 4.33 -2.41 36.37
N PRO A 234 5.09 -2.69 37.44
CA PRO A 234 5.49 -1.68 38.41
C PRO A 234 6.32 -0.56 37.78
#